data_AF-A0A373G8T4-F1
#
_entry.id   AF-A0A373G8T4-F1
#
_cell.length_a   1.000
_cell.length_b   1.000
_cell.length_c   1.000
_cell.angle_alpha   90.00
_cell.angle_beta   90.00
_cell.angle_gamma   90.00
#
_symmetry.space_group_name_H-M   'P 1'
#
loop_
_entity.id
_entity.type
_entity.pdbx_description
1 polymer ?
#
loop_
_entity_poly.entity_id
_entity_poly.type
_entity_poly.pdbx_seq_one_letter_code
_entity_poly.pdbx_strand_id
1 'polypeptide(L)'
;MGLIGSAIGAAGSIFGGISASKAMKKIKSNVEAQRQKNQNWYDRRYNEDYTQRADAQRILTQTEESIKNRNKQAAGIQAVMGGTDESVAATKEANSKALADATSQIAAQADARKDNIEATYMQNDNAFVEQLNQLEKDKAEAITGAVQGVTSAASKMPF
;
A
#
# COMPACT_ATOMS: atom_id res chain seq x y z
N MET A 1 -3.01 8.64 17.93
CA MET A 1 -2.13 9.04 19.04
C MET A 1 -1.54 7.79 19.68
N GLY A 2 -0.42 7.32 19.14
CA GLY A 2 0.34 6.19 19.66
C GLY A 2 1.68 6.68 20.19
N LEU A 3 1.95 6.36 21.45
CA LEU A 3 3.11 6.76 22.23
C LEU A 3 4.38 6.07 21.69
N ILE A 4 5.16 6.74 20.84
CA ILE A 4 6.59 6.46 20.75
C ILE A 4 7.27 7.48 21.65
N GLY A 5 7.36 7.07 22.92
CA GLY A 5 8.03 7.81 23.97
C GLY A 5 9.46 8.12 23.56
N SER A 6 9.72 9.42 23.46
CA SER A 6 11.00 10.07 23.64
C SER A 6 11.72 9.52 24.88
N ALA A 7 12.65 8.60 24.69
CA ALA A 7 13.56 8.19 25.75
C ALA A 7 14.85 7.59 25.17
N ILE A 8 15.61 8.41 24.45
CA ILE A 8 17.06 8.21 24.40
C ILE A 8 17.68 9.51 24.91
N GLY A 9 17.61 9.65 26.23
CA GLY A 9 18.43 10.59 26.98
C GLY A 9 19.87 10.11 27.02
N ALA A 10 20.77 11.08 27.02
CA ALA A 10 22.22 10.97 27.15
C ALA A 10 22.72 9.71 27.92
N ALA A 11 23.31 8.76 27.20
CA ALA A 11 24.23 7.80 27.77
C ALA A 11 25.66 8.21 27.40
N GLY A 12 26.14 9.25 28.08
CA GLY A 12 27.56 9.57 28.14
C GLY A 12 28.28 8.46 28.89
N SER A 13 28.87 7.52 28.18
CA SER A 13 30.04 6.76 28.60
C SER A 13 30.37 5.76 27.50
N ILE A 14 31.66 5.57 27.32
CA ILE A 14 32.29 4.74 26.33
C ILE A 14 31.78 3.29 26.45
N PHE A 15 30.68 2.94 25.77
CA PHE A 15 30.25 1.56 25.59
C PHE A 15 30.74 1.06 24.23
N GLY A 16 32.01 0.64 24.23
CA GLY A 16 32.68 -0.32 23.34
C GLY A 16 32.24 -0.44 21.88
N GLY A 17 33.15 -0.14 20.95
CA GLY A 17 32.98 -0.21 19.49
C GLY A 17 32.48 -1.53 18.87
N ILE A 18 32.23 -2.58 19.67
CA ILE A 18 31.67 -3.86 19.23
C ILE A 18 30.15 -3.98 19.54
N SER A 19 29.66 -3.49 20.68
CA SER A 19 28.25 -3.64 21.07
C SER A 19 27.34 -2.67 20.31
N ALA A 20 27.74 -1.40 20.17
CA ALA A 20 27.05 -0.42 19.34
C ALA A 20 26.96 -0.88 17.87
N SER A 21 28.05 -1.42 17.33
CA SER A 21 28.10 -1.98 15.97
C SER A 21 27.15 -3.16 15.76
N LYS A 22 26.99 -4.05 16.76
CA LYS A 22 26.04 -5.18 16.70
C LYS A 22 24.59 -4.72 16.79
N ALA A 23 24.27 -3.77 17.67
CA ALA A 23 22.94 -3.19 17.78
C ALA A 23 22.53 -2.51 16.47
N MET A 24 23.42 -1.68 15.89
CA MET A 24 23.18 -1.02 14.60
C MET A 24 22.99 -2.01 13.45
N LYS A 25 23.80 -3.08 13.39
CA LYS A 25 23.60 -4.16 12.40
C LYS A 25 22.24 -4.84 12.54
N LYS A 26 21.80 -5.11 13.78
CA LYS A 26 20.49 -5.72 14.04
C LYS A 26 19.34 -4.79 13.63
N ILE A 27 19.46 -3.49 13.90
CA ILE A 27 18.46 -2.50 13.47
C ILE A 27 18.42 -2.43 11.95
N LYS A 28 19.56 -2.29 11.26
CA LYS A 28 19.62 -2.29 9.78
C LYS A 28 19.01 -3.56 9.18
N SER A 29 19.38 -4.73 9.69
CA SER A 29 18.82 -6.01 9.25
C SER A 29 17.30 -6.10 9.48
N ASN A 30 16.78 -5.57 10.59
CA ASN A 30 15.34 -5.51 10.85
C ASN A 30 14.62 -4.58 9.85
N VAL A 31 15.22 -3.45 9.48
CA VAL A 31 14.64 -2.53 8.48
C VAL A 31 14.66 -3.16 7.09
N GLU A 32 15.77 -3.81 6.70
CA GLU A 32 15.85 -4.56 5.44
C GLU A 32 14.84 -5.71 5.39
N ALA A 33 14.65 -6.45 6.48
CA ALA A 33 13.64 -7.50 6.57
C ALA A 33 12.21 -6.94 6.46
N GLN A 34 11.94 -5.75 7.02
CA GLN A 34 10.65 -5.07 6.86
C GLN A 34 10.44 -4.61 5.42
N ARG A 35 11.47 -4.09 4.78
CA ARG A 35 11.44 -3.70 3.36
C ARG A 35 11.16 -4.90 2.45
N GLN A 36 11.81 -6.04 2.68
CA GLN A 36 11.51 -7.29 1.97
C GLN A 36 10.07 -7.76 2.21
N LYS A 37 9.55 -7.67 3.43
CA LYS A 37 8.15 -7.98 3.70
C LYS A 37 7.19 -7.06 2.95
N ASN A 38 7.50 -5.76 2.86
CA ASN A 38 6.71 -4.79 2.10
C ASN A 38 6.74 -5.11 0.59
N GLN A 39 7.90 -5.48 0.05
CA GLN A 39 8.03 -5.92 -1.33
C GLN A 39 7.25 -7.20 -1.60
N ASN A 40 7.40 -8.24 -0.77
CA ASN A 40 6.64 -9.49 -0.89
C ASN A 40 5.12 -9.25 -0.78
N TRP A 41 4.70 -8.33 0.09
CA TRP A 41 3.30 -7.93 0.21
C TRP A 41 2.82 -7.24 -1.06
N TYR A 42 3.61 -6.32 -1.61
CA TYR A 42 3.33 -5.62 -2.87
C TYR A 42 3.23 -6.61 -4.03
N ASP A 43 4.23 -7.46 -4.23
CA ASP A 43 4.24 -8.46 -5.30
C ASP A 43 3.03 -9.40 -5.20
N ARG A 44 2.69 -9.86 -3.99
CA ARG A 44 1.52 -10.71 -3.78
C ARG A 44 0.23 -9.97 -4.08
N ARG A 45 0.10 -8.72 -3.64
CA ARG A 45 -1.10 -7.92 -3.84
C ARG A 45 -1.23 -7.53 -5.30
N TYR A 46 -0.25 -6.83 -5.87
CA TYR A 46 -0.27 -6.33 -7.24
C TYR A 46 -0.58 -7.43 -8.29
N ASN A 47 -0.11 -8.66 -8.06
CA ASN A 47 -0.39 -9.81 -8.94
C ASN A 47 -1.67 -10.60 -8.60
N GLU A 48 -2.40 -10.25 -7.53
CA GLU A 48 -3.69 -10.86 -7.19
C GLU A 48 -4.71 -10.47 -8.27
N ASP A 49 -5.38 -11.44 -8.93
CA ASP A 49 -6.35 -11.14 -9.97
C ASP A 49 -7.56 -10.38 -9.40
N TYR A 50 -7.65 -9.09 -9.70
CA TYR A 50 -8.67 -8.19 -9.17
C TYR A 50 -10.03 -8.34 -9.84
N THR A 51 -10.07 -8.89 -11.05
CA THR A 51 -11.32 -9.01 -11.81
C THR A 51 -12.26 -10.09 -11.27
N GLN A 52 -11.74 -11.02 -10.47
CA GLN A 52 -12.51 -12.13 -9.90
C GLN A 52 -13.01 -11.86 -8.47
N ARG A 53 -12.79 -10.67 -7.93
CA ARG A 53 -13.05 -10.35 -6.52
C ARG A 53 -14.52 -9.98 -6.27
N ALA A 54 -14.90 -10.05 -5.00
CA ALA A 54 -16.28 -9.88 -4.54
C ALA A 54 -16.89 -8.51 -4.87
N ASP A 55 -16.07 -7.49 -5.09
CA ASP A 55 -16.47 -6.15 -5.57
C ASP A 55 -16.95 -6.19 -7.02
N ALA A 56 -16.20 -6.83 -7.92
CA ALA A 56 -16.63 -7.06 -9.30
C ALA A 56 -17.92 -7.88 -9.36
N GLN A 57 -17.98 -8.97 -8.60
CA GLN A 57 -19.21 -9.79 -8.50
C GLN A 57 -20.40 -8.98 -7.97
N ARG A 58 -20.20 -8.11 -6.97
CA ARG A 58 -21.26 -7.25 -6.44
C ARG A 58 -21.80 -6.28 -7.47
N ILE A 59 -20.93 -5.63 -8.23
CA ILE A 59 -21.32 -4.71 -9.31
C ILE A 59 -22.11 -5.46 -10.38
N LEU A 60 -21.65 -6.65 -10.77
CA LEU A 60 -22.36 -7.50 -11.72
C LEU A 60 -23.74 -7.91 -11.16
N THR A 61 -23.84 -8.39 -9.92
CA THR A 61 -25.10 -8.77 -9.28
C THR A 61 -26.09 -7.59 -9.22
N GLN A 62 -25.62 -6.39 -8.83
CA GLN A 62 -26.46 -5.19 -8.80
C GLN A 62 -26.94 -4.80 -10.21
N THR A 63 -26.06 -4.94 -11.20
CA THR A 63 -26.38 -4.65 -12.61
C THR A 63 -27.40 -5.65 -13.13
N GLU A 64 -27.23 -6.95 -12.87
CA GLU A 64 -28.19 -8.00 -13.21
C GLU A 64 -29.55 -7.75 -12.55
N GLU A 65 -29.57 -7.36 -11.28
CA GLU A 65 -30.82 -7.06 -10.56
C GLU A 65 -31.53 -5.84 -11.16
N SER A 66 -30.78 -4.80 -11.51
CA SER A 66 -31.31 -3.63 -12.23
C SER A 66 -31.87 -4.00 -13.60
N ILE A 67 -31.15 -4.80 -14.39
CA ILE A 67 -31.59 -5.31 -15.70
C ILE A 67 -32.87 -6.13 -15.53
N LYS A 68 -32.91 -7.03 -14.53
CA LYS A 68 -34.08 -7.87 -14.24
C LYS A 68 -35.29 -7.03 -13.88
N ASN A 69 -35.12 -5.98 -13.09
CA ASN A 69 -36.20 -5.06 -12.73
C ASN A 69 -36.70 -4.25 -13.94
N ARG A 70 -35.81 -3.77 -14.82
CA ARG A 70 -36.19 -3.11 -16.07
C ARG A 70 -36.96 -4.04 -17.00
N ASN A 71 -36.48 -5.28 -17.17
CA ASN A 71 -37.17 -6.28 -17.98
C ASN A 71 -38.56 -6.62 -17.43
N LYS A 72 -38.72 -6.73 -16.10
CA LYS A 72 -40.02 -6.94 -15.47
C LYS A 72 -40.98 -5.77 -15.70
N GLN A 73 -40.49 -4.53 -15.59
CA GLN A 73 -41.31 -3.33 -15.88
C GLN A 73 -41.71 -3.27 -17.35
N ALA A 74 -40.76 -3.51 -18.26
CA ALA A 74 -41.02 -3.55 -19.69
C ALA A 74 -42.05 -4.64 -20.04
N ALA A 75 -41.92 -5.85 -19.48
CA ALA A 75 -42.89 -6.93 -19.68
C ALA A 75 -44.28 -6.58 -19.11
N GLY A 76 -44.36 -5.92 -17.95
CA GLY A 76 -45.63 -5.46 -17.38
C GLY A 76 -46.31 -4.40 -18.25
N ILE A 77 -45.54 -3.46 -18.81
CA ILE A 77 -46.07 -2.46 -19.75
C ILE A 77 -46.48 -3.11 -21.07
N GLN A 78 -45.69 -4.04 -21.62
CA GLN A 78 -46.04 -4.78 -22.82
C GLN A 78 -47.34 -5.58 -22.65
N ALA A 79 -47.54 -6.21 -21.49
CA ALA A 79 -48.73 -7.00 -21.20
C ALA A 79 -50.02 -6.16 -21.13
N VAL A 80 -49.93 -4.89 -20.75
CA VAL A 80 -51.09 -3.99 -20.60
C VAL A 80 -51.33 -3.15 -21.85
N MET A 81 -50.27 -2.67 -22.50
CA MET A 81 -50.37 -1.69 -23.59
C MET A 81 -50.12 -2.26 -24.99
N GLY A 82 -49.67 -3.51 -25.11
CA GLY A 82 -49.28 -4.11 -26.38
C GLY A 82 -47.89 -3.64 -26.80
N GLY A 83 -46.86 -4.39 -26.46
CA GLY A 83 -45.47 -4.03 -26.73
C GLY A 83 -45.09 -4.08 -28.20
N THR A 84 -44.54 -2.98 -28.74
CA THR A 84 -43.93 -2.95 -30.08
C THR A 84 -42.49 -3.47 -30.03
N ASP A 85 -41.98 -3.96 -31.17
CA ASP A 85 -40.60 -4.45 -31.29
C ASP A 85 -39.55 -3.39 -30.95
N GLU A 86 -39.85 -2.10 -31.19
CA GLU A 86 -38.98 -1.00 -30.75
C GLU A 86 -38.77 -0.96 -29.23
N SER A 87 -39.79 -1.26 -28.43
CA SER A 87 -39.66 -1.23 -26.96
C SER A 87 -38.75 -2.35 -26.45
N VAL A 88 -38.77 -3.51 -27.11
CA VAL A 88 -37.90 -4.65 -26.80
C VAL A 88 -36.46 -4.34 -27.20
N ALA A 89 -36.27 -3.75 -28.38
CA ALA A 89 -34.95 -3.34 -28.86
C ALA A 89 -34.32 -2.29 -27.93
N ALA A 90 -35.07 -1.24 -27.58
CA ALA A 90 -34.59 -0.20 -26.67
C ALA A 90 -34.25 -0.75 -25.27
N THR A 91 -35.03 -1.70 -24.75
CA THR A 91 -34.75 -2.34 -23.47
C THR A 91 -33.47 -3.18 -23.53
N LYS A 92 -33.27 -3.94 -24.61
CA LYS A 92 -32.04 -4.72 -24.83
C LYS A 92 -30.81 -3.82 -24.92
N GLU A 93 -30.89 -2.74 -25.69
CA GLU A 93 -29.80 -1.77 -25.79
C GLU A 93 -29.44 -1.15 -24.42
N ALA A 94 -30.45 -0.72 -23.65
CA ALA A 94 -30.25 -0.18 -22.31
C ALA A 94 -29.63 -1.20 -21.34
N ASN A 95 -29.96 -2.48 -21.48
CA ASN A 95 -29.37 -3.56 -20.69
C ASN A 95 -27.91 -3.84 -21.09
N SER A 96 -27.63 -3.90 -22.40
CA SER A 96 -26.26 -4.06 -22.91
C SER A 96 -25.37 -2.90 -22.49
N LYS A 97 -25.89 -1.67 -22.53
CA LYS A 97 -25.18 -0.48 -22.04
C LYS A 97 -24.89 -0.57 -20.54
N ALA A 98 -25.87 -0.95 -19.73
CA ALA A 98 -25.69 -1.11 -18.29
C ALA A 98 -24.61 -2.17 -17.97
N LEU A 99 -24.58 -3.28 -18.70
CA LEU A 99 -23.54 -4.29 -18.56
C LEU A 99 -22.15 -3.74 -18.94
N ALA A 100 -22.06 -3.03 -20.05
CA ALA A 100 -20.80 -2.41 -20.51
C ALA A 100 -20.28 -1.34 -19.53
N ASP A 101 -21.17 -0.51 -18.99
CA ASP A 101 -20.84 0.51 -17.99
C ASP A 101 -20.36 -0.16 -16.69
N ALA A 102 -21.02 -1.24 -16.25
CA ALA A 102 -20.61 -2.04 -15.10
C ALA A 102 -19.23 -2.67 -15.30
N THR A 103 -18.97 -3.29 -16.45
CA THR A 103 -17.63 -3.81 -16.79
C THR A 103 -16.57 -2.71 -16.79
N SER A 104 -16.89 -1.54 -17.33
CA SER A 104 -15.98 -0.39 -17.34
C SER A 104 -15.69 0.13 -15.93
N GLN A 105 -16.70 0.17 -15.05
CA GLN A 105 -16.50 0.52 -13.64
C GLN A 105 -15.63 -0.51 -12.91
N ILE A 106 -15.81 -1.80 -13.18
CA ILE A 106 -14.98 -2.87 -12.59
C ILE A 106 -13.52 -2.67 -12.99
N ALA A 107 -13.25 -2.39 -14.27
CA ALA A 107 -11.90 -2.11 -14.75
C ALA A 107 -11.30 -0.87 -14.07
N ALA A 108 -12.04 0.24 -14.02
CA ALA A 108 -11.57 1.47 -13.38
C ALA A 108 -11.29 1.30 -11.87
N GLN A 109 -12.11 0.51 -11.17
CA GLN A 109 -11.88 0.19 -9.75
C GLN A 109 -10.65 -0.71 -9.55
N ALA A 110 -10.41 -1.65 -10.47
CA ALA A 110 -9.22 -2.48 -10.43
C ALA A 110 -7.95 -1.64 -10.60
N ASP A 111 -7.92 -0.70 -11.54
CA ASP A 111 -6.79 0.21 -11.75
C ASP A 111 -6.60 1.14 -10.55
N ALA A 112 -7.66 1.80 -10.07
CA ALA A 112 -7.57 2.66 -8.88
C ALA A 112 -7.07 1.92 -7.63
N ARG A 113 -7.35 0.61 -7.52
CA ARG A 113 -6.84 -0.22 -6.43
C ARG A 113 -5.36 -0.53 -6.59
N LYS A 114 -4.89 -0.84 -7.81
CA LYS A 114 -3.47 -1.02 -8.10
C LYS A 114 -2.68 0.24 -7.77
N ASP A 115 -3.18 1.39 -8.20
CA ASP A 115 -2.58 2.70 -7.91
C ASP A 115 -2.49 2.94 -6.40
N ASN A 116 -3.54 2.61 -5.63
CA ASN A 116 -3.52 2.72 -4.18
C ASN A 116 -2.52 1.77 -3.50
N ILE A 117 -2.35 0.55 -4.02
CA ILE A 117 -1.40 -0.44 -3.52
C ILE A 117 0.03 0.02 -3.82
N GLU A 118 0.28 0.54 -5.01
CA GLU A 118 1.56 1.14 -5.39
C GLU A 118 1.88 2.36 -4.54
N ALA A 119 0.93 3.28 -4.36
CA ALA A 119 1.10 4.46 -3.51
C ALA A 119 1.43 4.06 -2.05
N THR A 120 0.75 3.05 -1.51
CA THR A 120 1.03 2.51 -0.17
C THR A 120 2.43 1.89 -0.10
N TYR A 121 2.81 1.12 -1.13
CA TYR A 121 4.14 0.52 -1.22
C TYR A 121 5.23 1.59 -1.26
N MET A 122 5.10 2.60 -2.12
CA MET A 122 6.05 3.72 -2.24
C MET A 122 6.16 4.51 -0.95
N GLN A 123 5.04 4.78 -0.27
CA GLN A 123 5.04 5.47 1.02
C GLN A 123 5.82 4.68 2.08
N ASN A 124 5.59 3.36 2.15
CA ASN A 124 6.31 2.50 3.07
C ASN A 124 7.81 2.39 2.71
N ASP A 125 8.15 2.25 1.43
CA ASP A 125 9.54 2.16 0.97
C ASP A 125 10.31 3.45 1.30
N ASN A 126 9.72 4.62 1.04
CA ASN A 126 10.29 5.91 1.42
C ASN A 126 10.55 6.02 2.93
N ALA A 127 9.61 5.55 3.76
CA ALA A 127 9.80 5.53 5.21
C ALA A 127 10.96 4.60 5.64
N PHE A 128 11.13 3.44 5.00
CA PHE A 128 12.26 2.55 5.28
C PHE A 128 13.59 3.16 4.82
N VAL A 129 13.63 3.82 3.67
CA VAL A 129 14.83 4.51 3.16
C VAL A 129 15.23 5.65 4.10
N GLU A 130 14.27 6.43 4.58
CA GLU A 130 14.53 7.50 5.54
C GLU A 130 15.08 6.97 6.87
N GLN A 131 14.50 5.87 7.37
CA GLN A 131 15.00 5.19 8.58
C GLN A 131 16.44 4.66 8.39
N LEU A 132 16.76 4.08 7.22
CA LEU A 132 18.12 3.64 6.90
C LEU A 132 19.09 4.82 6.83
N ASN A 133 18.71 5.92 6.19
CA ASN A 133 19.53 7.13 6.10
C ASN A 133 19.81 7.72 7.49
N GLN A 134 18.81 7.74 8.38
CA GLN A 134 19.01 8.21 9.75
C GLN A 134 19.98 7.31 10.52
N LEU A 135 19.84 5.98 10.41
CA LEU A 135 20.77 5.03 11.03
C LEU A 135 22.20 5.19 10.50
N GLU A 136 22.38 5.48 9.21
CA GLU A 136 23.69 5.73 8.63
C GLU A 136 24.31 7.04 9.13
N LYS A 137 23.50 8.10 9.30
CA LYS A 137 23.93 9.36 9.94
C LYS A 137 24.32 9.14 11.40
N ASP A 138 23.47 8.49 12.20
CA ASP A 138 23.74 8.20 13.61
C ASP A 138 25.04 7.38 13.76
N LYS A 139 25.27 6.43 12.85
CA LYS A 139 26.53 5.68 12.79
C LYS A 139 27.73 6.58 12.49
N ALA A 140 27.62 7.48 11.50
CA ALA A 140 28.70 8.39 11.14
C ALA A 140 29.03 9.39 12.26
N GLU A 141 28.02 9.89 12.96
CA GLU A 141 28.18 10.76 14.13
C GLU A 141 28.84 10.02 15.28
N ALA A 142 28.41 8.80 15.59
CA ALA A 142 29.03 7.97 16.62
C ALA A 142 30.51 7.66 16.32
N ILE A 143 30.85 7.38 15.05
CA ILE A 143 32.24 7.18 14.61
C ILE A 143 33.04 8.48 14.75
N THR A 144 32.49 9.61 14.32
CA THR A 144 33.17 10.92 14.39
C THR A 144 33.44 11.32 15.85
N GLY A 145 32.45 11.15 16.74
CA GLY A 145 32.62 11.38 18.17
C GLY A 145 33.66 10.45 18.80
N ALA A 146 33.71 9.18 18.38
CA ALA A 146 34.75 8.25 18.84
C ALA A 146 36.16 8.65 18.37
N VAL A 147 36.31 9.09 17.11
CA VAL A 147 37.59 9.58 16.56
C VAL A 147 38.05 10.86 17.26
N GLN A 148 37.14 11.81 17.52
CA GLN A 148 37.44 13.01 18.30
C GLN A 148 37.80 12.71 19.76
N GLY A 149 37.15 11.72 20.37
CA GLY A 149 37.48 11.24 21.71
C GLY A 149 38.88 10.59 21.79
N VAL A 150 39.22 9.74 20.82
CA VAL A 150 40.54 9.09 20.72
C VAL A 150 41.65 10.10 20.47
N THR A 151 41.45 11.08 19.58
CA THR A 151 42.44 12.13 19.31
C THR A 151 42.65 13.04 20.53
N SER A 152 41.57 13.39 21.24
CA SER A 152 41.66 14.16 22.50
C SER A 152 42.39 13.38 23.61
N ALA A 153 42.19 12.06 23.70
CA ALA A 153 42.90 11.20 24.65
C ALA A 153 44.39 11.04 24.28
N ALA A 154 44.71 10.86 23.00
CA ALA A 154 46.08 10.79 22.51
C ALA A 154 46.85 12.10 22.73
N SER A 155 46.21 13.26 22.54
CA SER A 155 46.81 14.57 22.79
C SER A 155 47.05 14.87 24.28
N LYS A 156 46.44 14.12 25.20
CA LYS A 156 46.59 14.28 26.65
C LYS A 156 47.59 13.29 27.27
N MET A 157 48.13 12.36 26.50
CA MET A 157 49.21 11.47 26.96
C MET A 157 50.55 12.14 26.66
N PRO A 158 51.31 12.61 27.67
CA PRO A 158 52.68 13.08 27.44
C PRO A 158 53.55 11.90 26.99
N PHE A 159 54.37 12.12 25.95
CA PHE A 159 55.43 11.20 25.54
C PHE A 159 56.57 11.17 26.57
#